data_AF-A0A7Y5SQB8-F1
#
_entry.id   AF-A0A7Y5SQB8-F1
#
_cell.length_a   1.000
_cell.length_b   1.000
_cell.length_c   1.000
_cell.angle_alpha   90.00
_cell.angle_beta   90.00
_cell.angle_gamma   90.00
#
_symmetry.space_group_name_H-M   'P 1'
#
loop_
_entity.id
_entity.type
_entity.pdbx_description
1 polymer ?
#
loop_
_entity_poly.entity_id
_entity_poly.type
_entity_poly.pdbx_seq_one_letter_code
_entity_poly.pdbx_strand_id
1 'polypeptide(L)'
;MGSDRTLWLRKVIAGPNQRAAVGIGAPVLLALALALKAWKAPSQLALVVCGIFVLWSVVFWNVRRSAERPGLKTIACFLAGFVLMVGVVLGSTCLLDRSGWLWYRLAGYNTTFASESSDWEDRSLDQCLHHHPSFVKDPQDGTALVLPSGEYDFDETVVIPRGGKVRIKPGVVIRFSAGCSLISYSPVIARGTAERPIRFQAQSPWRKWGVVAVIRSDKSIFEHAHFEDCRFTTLDAVEVPGGLSLIDADGEIAYCRFQRMFGKDAVYVRQGHVEIHNNVFEDIFKDGLDLDGGSGLVHANRFVDCGDEGIDLSESPDVDVSANEILDTRGGRIAADRGLAAIRSRNTLGFSPRKG
;
A
#
# COMPACT_ATOMS: atom_id res chain seq x y z
N MET A 1 -44.94 32.27 12.98
CA MET A 1 -43.81 31.85 12.12
C MET A 1 -43.48 30.39 12.39
N GLY A 2 -44.10 29.44 11.69
CA GLY A 2 -43.90 28.01 11.97
C GLY A 2 -44.45 27.02 10.93
N SER A 3 -45.17 27.48 9.91
CA SER A 3 -45.82 26.60 8.91
C SER A 3 -45.09 26.51 7.56
N ASP A 4 -44.05 27.31 7.32
CA ASP A 4 -43.49 27.47 5.96
C ASP A 4 -42.30 26.53 5.64
N ARG A 5 -41.54 26.07 6.64
CA ARG A 5 -40.38 25.18 6.39
C ARG A 5 -40.78 23.76 5.98
N THR A 6 -41.90 23.26 6.50
CA THR A 6 -42.46 21.95 6.14
C THR A 6 -43.15 21.96 4.78
N LEU A 7 -43.66 23.11 4.33
CA LEU A 7 -44.27 23.28 3.01
C LEU A 7 -43.23 23.32 1.89
N TRP A 8 -42.07 23.94 2.14
CA TRP A 8 -40.95 23.97 1.19
C TRP A 8 -40.35 22.57 0.99
N LEU A 9 -40.07 21.83 2.07
CA LEU A 9 -39.63 20.43 2.00
C LEU A 9 -40.64 19.53 1.27
N ARG A 10 -41.95 19.72 1.49
CA ARG A 10 -42.98 18.97 0.77
C ARG A 10 -43.06 19.34 -0.72
N LYS A 11 -42.83 20.60 -1.11
CA LYS A 11 -42.80 21.01 -2.54
C LYS A 11 -41.54 20.55 -3.26
N VAL A 12 -40.40 20.49 -2.58
CA VAL A 12 -39.15 19.96 -3.14
C VAL A 12 -39.22 18.44 -3.36
N ILE A 13 -40.09 17.73 -2.62
CA ILE A 13 -40.23 16.25 -2.63
C ILE A 13 -41.47 15.76 -3.44
N ALA A 14 -42.40 16.64 -3.84
CA ALA A 14 -43.70 16.26 -4.39
C ALA A 14 -43.89 16.51 -5.90
N GLY A 15 -42.85 16.31 -6.71
CA GLY A 15 -43.02 16.19 -8.17
C GLY A 15 -43.43 14.77 -8.57
N PRO A 16 -44.35 14.57 -9.55
CA PRO A 16 -44.69 13.23 -10.08
C PRO A 16 -43.45 12.44 -10.53
N ASN A 17 -42.45 13.15 -11.08
CA ASN A 17 -41.20 12.58 -11.55
C ASN A 17 -40.29 12.08 -10.41
N GLN A 18 -40.38 12.66 -9.21
CA GLN A 18 -39.59 12.23 -8.06
C GLN A 18 -40.18 10.99 -7.38
N ARG A 19 -41.51 10.82 -7.38
CA ARG A 19 -42.15 9.59 -6.88
C ARG A 19 -41.82 8.36 -7.75
N ALA A 20 -41.69 8.55 -9.07
CA ALA A 20 -41.23 7.50 -9.98
C ALA A 20 -39.74 7.16 -9.77
N ALA A 21 -38.90 8.18 -9.55
CA ALA A 21 -37.48 7.98 -9.23
C ALA A 21 -37.27 7.25 -7.88
N VAL A 22 -38.08 7.56 -6.86
CA VAL A 22 -38.02 6.91 -5.54
C VAL A 22 -38.60 5.48 -5.56
N GLY A 23 -39.68 5.24 -6.30
CA GLY A 23 -40.34 3.92 -6.37
C GLY A 23 -39.57 2.86 -7.17
N ILE A 24 -38.82 3.27 -8.20
CA ILE A 24 -37.97 2.37 -9.01
C ILE A 24 -36.53 2.31 -8.47
N GLY A 25 -36.06 3.38 -7.84
CA GLY A 25 -34.68 3.48 -7.35
C GLY A 25 -34.39 2.53 -6.19
N ALA A 26 -35.31 2.35 -5.23
CA ALA A 26 -35.05 1.52 -4.06
C ALA A 26 -34.87 0.02 -4.37
N PRO A 27 -35.71 -0.64 -5.21
CA PRO A 27 -35.49 -2.03 -5.60
C PRO A 27 -34.19 -2.24 -6.40
N VAL A 28 -33.84 -1.29 -7.28
CA VAL A 28 -32.61 -1.39 -8.08
C VAL A 28 -31.37 -1.18 -7.21
N LEU A 29 -31.39 -0.22 -6.28
CA LEU A 29 -30.31 -0.04 -5.31
C LEU A 29 -30.14 -1.26 -4.41
N LEU A 30 -31.25 -1.89 -3.98
CA LEU A 30 -31.19 -3.13 -3.20
C LEU A 30 -30.61 -4.28 -4.02
N ALA A 31 -31.06 -4.49 -5.26
CA ALA A 31 -30.52 -5.51 -6.15
C ALA A 31 -29.03 -5.29 -6.45
N LEU A 32 -28.63 -4.04 -6.68
CA LEU A 32 -27.24 -3.64 -6.88
C LEU A 32 -26.40 -3.90 -5.63
N ALA A 33 -26.88 -3.52 -4.45
CA ALA A 33 -26.20 -3.78 -3.19
C ALA A 33 -26.05 -5.29 -2.92
N LEU A 34 -27.09 -6.09 -3.21
CA LEU A 34 -27.04 -7.55 -3.09
C LEU A 34 -26.07 -8.18 -4.08
N ALA A 35 -26.04 -7.73 -5.33
CA ALA A 35 -25.12 -8.21 -6.35
C ALA A 35 -23.66 -7.88 -5.99
N LEU A 36 -23.41 -6.65 -5.55
CA LEU A 36 -22.09 -6.21 -5.06
C LEU A 36 -21.67 -7.01 -3.83
N LYS A 37 -22.58 -7.25 -2.87
CA LYS A 37 -22.30 -8.11 -1.72
C LYS A 37 -22.00 -9.56 -2.12
N ALA A 38 -22.73 -10.12 -3.08
CA ALA A 38 -22.50 -11.46 -3.60
C ALA A 38 -21.13 -11.59 -4.30
N TRP A 39 -20.70 -10.53 -4.99
CA TRP A 39 -19.35 -10.44 -5.55
C TRP A 39 -18.26 -10.13 -4.51
N LYS A 40 -18.61 -10.07 -3.21
CA LYS A 40 -17.69 -9.63 -2.15
C LYS A 40 -17.06 -8.28 -2.48
N ALA A 41 -17.81 -7.43 -3.17
CA ALA A 41 -17.34 -6.11 -3.53
C ALA A 41 -17.15 -5.29 -2.25
N PRO A 42 -16.08 -4.51 -2.19
CA PRO A 42 -15.79 -3.53 -1.14
C PRO A 42 -16.98 -2.65 -0.78
N SER A 43 -17.14 -2.36 0.52
CA SER A 43 -18.20 -1.47 0.99
C SER A 43 -18.04 -0.05 0.43
N GLN A 44 -16.81 0.44 0.26
CA GLN A 44 -16.54 1.74 -0.34
C GLN A 44 -16.89 1.79 -1.84
N LEU A 45 -16.52 0.75 -2.61
CA LEU A 45 -16.93 0.63 -4.01
C LEU A 45 -18.45 0.62 -4.11
N ALA A 46 -19.12 -0.14 -3.24
CA ALA A 46 -20.57 -0.18 -3.22
C ALA A 46 -21.19 1.18 -2.91
N LEU A 47 -20.65 1.93 -1.95
CA LEU A 47 -21.11 3.28 -1.65
C LEU A 47 -20.93 4.24 -2.83
N VAL A 48 -19.80 4.18 -3.54
CA VAL A 48 -19.57 5.04 -4.70
C VAL A 48 -20.46 4.67 -5.88
N VAL A 49 -20.59 3.38 -6.19
CA VAL A 49 -21.47 2.90 -7.26
C VAL A 49 -22.94 3.27 -6.95
N CYS A 50 -23.40 3.08 -5.72
CA CYS A 50 -24.74 3.52 -5.27
C CYS A 50 -24.90 5.05 -5.30
N GLY A 51 -23.88 5.81 -4.91
CA GLY A 51 -23.88 7.28 -4.96
C GLY A 51 -24.00 7.79 -6.41
N ILE A 52 -23.23 7.21 -7.33
CA ILE A 52 -23.31 7.49 -8.78
C ILE A 52 -24.72 7.16 -9.29
N PHE A 53 -25.31 6.04 -8.86
CA PHE A 53 -26.66 5.67 -9.26
C PHE A 53 -27.70 6.72 -8.83
N VAL A 54 -27.63 7.20 -7.59
CA VAL A 54 -28.54 8.23 -7.07
C VAL A 54 -28.36 9.55 -7.83
N LEU A 55 -27.12 10.01 -8.00
CA LEU A 55 -26.81 11.24 -8.74
C LEU A 55 -27.31 11.16 -10.19
N TRP A 56 -27.00 10.06 -10.88
CA TRP A 56 -27.44 9.83 -12.25
C TRP A 56 -28.96 9.76 -12.36
N SER A 57 -29.64 9.12 -11.40
CA SER A 57 -31.10 9.09 -11.33
C SER A 57 -31.68 10.50 -11.25
N VAL A 58 -31.17 11.34 -10.36
CA VAL A 58 -31.63 12.73 -10.22
C VAL A 58 -31.44 13.49 -11.53
N VAL A 59 -30.26 13.40 -12.15
CA VAL A 59 -29.97 14.11 -13.40
C VAL A 59 -30.87 13.62 -14.54
N PHE A 60 -30.87 12.31 -14.81
CA PHE A 60 -31.58 11.72 -15.94
C PHE A 60 -33.09 11.98 -15.88
N TRP A 61 -33.71 11.76 -14.71
CA TRP A 61 -35.15 11.94 -14.55
C TRP A 61 -35.58 13.41 -14.54
N ASN A 62 -34.72 14.33 -14.06
CA ASN A 62 -34.99 15.77 -14.14
C ASN A 62 -34.86 16.34 -15.56
N VAL A 63 -33.95 15.79 -16.39
CA VAL A 63 -33.83 16.19 -17.80
C VAL A 63 -35.01 15.69 -18.61
N ARG A 64 -35.46 14.45 -18.37
CA ARG A 64 -36.55 13.86 -19.16
C ARG A 64 -37.88 14.60 -19.04
N ARG A 65 -38.20 15.21 -17.89
CA ARG A 65 -39.44 15.97 -17.61
C ARG A 65 -40.75 15.37 -18.16
N SER A 66 -40.86 14.04 -18.24
CA SER A 66 -42.00 13.37 -18.88
C SER A 66 -42.94 12.77 -17.81
N ALA A 67 -44.23 13.07 -17.93
CA ALA A 67 -45.29 12.50 -17.07
C ALA A 67 -45.67 11.05 -17.44
N GLU A 68 -45.15 10.53 -18.55
CA GLU A 68 -45.45 9.18 -19.02
C GLU A 68 -44.56 8.14 -18.36
N ARG A 69 -45.13 6.96 -18.10
CA ARG A 69 -44.37 5.81 -17.55
C ARG A 69 -43.20 5.48 -18.48
N PRO A 70 -41.97 5.26 -17.95
CA PRO A 70 -40.84 4.85 -18.76
C PRO A 70 -41.12 3.55 -19.53
N GLY A 71 -40.95 3.59 -20.85
CA GLY A 71 -40.87 2.39 -21.68
C GLY A 71 -39.49 1.72 -21.60
N LEU A 72 -39.39 0.51 -22.14
CA LEU A 72 -38.16 -0.31 -22.10
C LEU A 72 -36.92 0.42 -22.64
N LYS A 73 -37.06 1.13 -23.77
CA LYS A 73 -35.96 1.91 -24.37
C LYS A 73 -35.42 2.97 -23.42
N THR A 74 -36.30 3.64 -22.68
CA THR A 74 -35.89 4.68 -21.72
C THR A 74 -35.16 4.09 -20.53
N ILE A 75 -35.61 2.94 -20.03
CA ILE A 75 -34.92 2.20 -18.96
C ILE A 75 -33.54 1.75 -19.44
N ALA A 76 -33.44 1.24 -20.67
CA ALA A 76 -32.16 0.84 -21.26
C ALA A 76 -31.20 2.02 -21.40
N CYS A 77 -31.65 3.18 -21.89
CA CYS A 77 -30.82 4.39 -21.96
C CYS A 77 -30.35 4.87 -20.58
N PHE A 78 -31.24 4.80 -19.58
CA PHE A 78 -30.88 5.13 -18.20
C PHE A 78 -29.77 4.22 -17.67
N LEU A 79 -29.91 2.91 -17.82
CA LEU A 79 -28.93 1.94 -17.33
C LEU A 79 -27.60 2.03 -18.09
N ALA A 80 -27.62 2.24 -19.40
CA ALA A 80 -26.40 2.42 -20.20
C ALA A 80 -25.61 3.67 -19.76
N GLY A 81 -26.31 4.80 -19.55
CA GLY A 81 -25.69 6.01 -19.03
C GLY A 81 -25.12 5.84 -17.63
N PHE A 82 -25.80 5.08 -16.76
CA PHE A 82 -25.28 4.74 -15.43
C PHE A 82 -23.97 3.94 -15.52
N VAL A 83 -23.94 2.88 -16.32
CA VAL A 83 -22.73 2.04 -16.51
C VAL A 83 -21.58 2.87 -17.07
N LEU A 84 -21.85 3.75 -18.04
CA LEU A 84 -20.84 4.65 -18.58
C LEU A 84 -20.29 5.60 -17.49
N MET A 85 -21.15 6.20 -16.68
CA MET A 85 -20.73 7.08 -15.58
C MET A 85 -19.88 6.34 -14.55
N VAL A 86 -20.27 5.11 -14.17
CA VAL A 86 -19.45 4.27 -13.28
C VAL A 86 -18.09 4.00 -13.93
N GLY A 87 -18.05 3.60 -15.19
CA GLY A 87 -16.81 3.32 -15.93
C GLY A 87 -15.90 4.55 -16.04
N VAL A 88 -16.45 5.72 -16.33
CA VAL A 88 -15.68 6.97 -16.40
C VAL A 88 -15.13 7.37 -15.04
N VAL A 89 -15.93 7.29 -13.97
CA VAL A 89 -15.48 7.67 -12.61
C VAL A 89 -14.41 6.70 -12.12
N LEU A 90 -14.65 5.40 -12.25
CA LEU A 90 -13.70 4.36 -11.83
C LEU A 90 -12.42 4.37 -12.69
N GLY A 91 -12.56 4.51 -14.01
CA GLY A 91 -11.42 4.60 -14.93
C GLY A 91 -10.60 5.88 -14.73
N SER A 92 -11.23 7.04 -14.56
CA SER A 92 -10.54 8.29 -14.25
C SER A 92 -9.87 8.22 -12.88
N THR A 93 -10.51 7.59 -11.90
CA THR A 93 -9.90 7.34 -10.59
C THR A 93 -8.63 6.51 -10.76
N CYS A 94 -8.70 5.37 -11.45
CA CYS A 94 -7.52 4.53 -11.71
C CYS A 94 -6.39 5.26 -12.48
N LEU A 95 -6.74 6.12 -13.44
CA LEU A 95 -5.76 6.86 -14.25
C LEU A 95 -5.11 8.03 -13.50
N LEU A 96 -5.88 8.73 -12.68
CA LEU A 96 -5.41 9.92 -11.94
C LEU A 96 -4.72 9.54 -10.63
N ASP A 97 -5.14 8.43 -10.03
CA ASP A 97 -4.59 7.88 -8.80
C ASP A 97 -3.38 6.98 -9.08
N ARG A 98 -2.30 7.58 -9.58
CA ARG A 98 -1.06 6.86 -9.92
C ARG A 98 -0.49 6.08 -8.73
N SER A 99 -0.76 6.54 -7.51
CA SER A 99 -0.39 5.91 -6.26
C SER A 99 -1.47 5.00 -5.67
N GLY A 100 -2.51 4.67 -6.44
CA GLY A 100 -3.55 3.68 -6.11
C GLY A 100 -4.41 3.96 -4.86
N TRP A 101 -4.24 5.07 -4.15
CA TRP A 101 -4.85 5.31 -2.84
C TRP A 101 -6.38 5.38 -2.86
N LEU A 102 -6.96 6.12 -3.81
CA LEU A 102 -8.40 6.24 -4.00
C LEU A 102 -8.96 4.92 -4.57
N TRP A 103 -8.30 4.32 -5.56
CA TRP A 103 -8.69 3.04 -6.13
C TRP A 103 -8.68 1.92 -5.09
N TYR A 104 -7.71 1.88 -4.17
CA TYR A 104 -7.63 0.86 -3.12
C TYR A 104 -8.61 1.09 -1.98
N ARG A 105 -8.89 2.34 -1.61
CA ARG A 105 -9.99 2.66 -0.69
C ARG A 105 -11.33 2.27 -1.29
N LEU A 106 -11.54 2.54 -2.57
CA LEU A 106 -12.73 2.11 -3.31
C LEU A 106 -12.78 0.59 -3.40
N ALA A 107 -11.69 -0.04 -3.84
CA ALA A 107 -11.56 -1.47 -4.03
C ALA A 107 -11.38 -2.27 -2.72
N GLY A 108 -11.56 -1.67 -1.54
CA GLY A 108 -11.72 -2.36 -0.25
C GLY A 108 -10.56 -3.21 0.23
N TYR A 109 -9.45 -3.27 -0.51
CA TYR A 109 -8.21 -3.92 -0.12
C TYR A 109 -7.40 -3.05 0.86
N ASN A 110 -8.11 -2.24 1.67
CA ASN A 110 -7.60 -1.64 2.90
C ASN A 110 -7.79 -2.58 4.10
N THR A 111 -7.86 -3.89 3.85
CA THR A 111 -7.80 -4.90 4.90
C THR A 111 -6.34 -5.04 5.32
N THR A 112 -5.90 -4.16 6.22
CA THR A 112 -4.85 -4.54 7.15
C THR A 112 -5.39 -5.74 7.93
N PHE A 113 -4.86 -6.93 7.65
CA PHE A 113 -5.08 -8.03 8.58
C PHE A 113 -4.35 -7.61 9.85
N ALA A 114 -5.09 -7.35 10.92
CA ALA A 114 -4.52 -7.30 12.24
C ALA A 114 -3.91 -8.68 12.49
N SER A 115 -2.61 -8.81 12.25
CA SER A 115 -1.88 -9.98 12.69
C SER A 115 -1.73 -9.82 14.19
N GLU A 116 -2.48 -10.60 14.96
CA GLU A 116 -2.21 -10.81 16.38
C GLU A 116 -0.87 -11.52 16.48
N SER A 117 0.20 -10.76 16.70
CA SER A 117 1.57 -11.26 16.64
C SER A 117 2.13 -11.68 17.99
N SER A 118 1.51 -11.23 19.07
CA SER A 118 1.90 -11.55 20.45
C SER A 118 2.01 -13.05 20.70
N ASP A 119 1.12 -13.86 20.11
CA ASP A 119 1.10 -15.31 20.29
C ASP A 119 2.13 -16.04 19.44
N TRP A 120 2.72 -15.37 18.45
CA TRP A 120 3.67 -15.94 17.50
C TRP A 120 5.11 -15.60 17.81
N GLU A 121 5.35 -14.44 18.44
CA GLU A 121 6.70 -13.95 18.74
C GLU A 121 7.52 -14.96 19.57
N ASP A 122 6.90 -15.63 20.53
CA ASP A 122 7.56 -16.54 21.48
C ASP A 122 7.38 -18.03 21.12
N ARG A 123 6.85 -18.36 19.93
CA ARG A 123 6.72 -19.76 19.47
C ARG A 123 8.07 -20.37 19.14
N SER A 124 8.15 -21.70 19.20
CA SER A 124 9.37 -22.40 18.80
C SER A 124 9.58 -22.36 17.28
N LEU A 125 10.84 -22.40 16.85
CA LEU A 125 11.18 -22.49 15.41
C LEU A 125 10.57 -23.73 14.74
N ASP A 126 10.41 -24.83 15.46
CA ASP A 126 9.76 -26.04 14.95
C ASP A 126 8.26 -25.84 14.69
N GLN A 127 7.56 -25.10 15.57
CA GLN A 127 6.17 -24.73 15.34
C GLN A 127 6.03 -23.80 14.14
N CYS A 128 6.95 -22.83 13.99
CA CYS A 128 7.00 -21.94 12.84
C CYS A 128 7.16 -22.74 11.52
N LEU A 129 8.09 -23.71 11.48
CA LEU A 129 8.31 -24.57 10.32
C LEU A 129 7.12 -25.45 9.96
N HIS A 130 6.37 -25.91 10.96
CA HIS A 130 5.15 -26.69 10.72
C HIS A 130 4.08 -25.87 9.98
N HIS A 131 3.95 -24.58 10.33
CA HIS A 131 3.03 -23.65 9.68
C HIS A 131 3.56 -23.09 8.34
N HIS A 132 4.87 -22.99 8.19
CA HIS A 132 5.53 -22.44 7.00
C HIS A 132 6.54 -23.42 6.39
N PRO A 133 6.06 -24.54 5.80
CA PRO A 133 6.93 -25.63 5.30
C PRO A 133 7.81 -25.25 4.11
N SER A 134 7.64 -24.04 3.56
CA SER A 134 8.54 -23.50 2.53
C SER A 134 9.94 -23.19 3.08
N PHE A 135 10.04 -22.92 4.39
CA PHE A 135 11.31 -22.76 5.08
C PHE A 135 11.85 -24.12 5.54
N VAL A 136 13.17 -24.25 5.57
CA VAL A 136 13.87 -25.43 6.07
C VAL A 136 14.90 -25.03 7.12
N LYS A 137 15.25 -25.91 8.06
CA LYS A 137 16.39 -25.64 8.96
C LYS A 137 17.70 -25.67 8.17
N ASP A 138 18.61 -24.76 8.50
CA ASP A 138 19.97 -24.84 8.01
C ASP A 138 20.67 -26.07 8.62
N PRO A 139 21.23 -26.99 7.82
CA PRO A 139 21.93 -28.16 8.34
C PRO A 139 23.16 -27.82 9.19
N GLN A 140 23.74 -26.64 9.01
CA GLN A 140 24.95 -26.19 9.72
C GLN A 140 24.63 -25.29 10.92
N ASP A 141 23.39 -24.80 11.00
CA ASP A 141 22.92 -23.85 12.01
C ASP A 141 21.45 -24.12 12.31
N GLY A 142 21.18 -24.98 13.30
CA GLY A 142 19.82 -25.41 13.63
C GLY A 142 18.88 -24.29 14.11
N THR A 143 19.41 -23.07 14.31
CA THR A 143 18.64 -21.87 14.65
C THR A 143 18.28 -21.02 13.43
N ALA A 144 18.88 -21.31 12.27
CA ALA A 144 18.60 -20.61 11.03
C ALA A 144 17.50 -21.31 10.22
N LEU A 145 16.51 -20.51 9.81
CA LEU A 145 15.49 -20.88 8.85
C LEU A 145 15.92 -20.39 7.46
N VAL A 146 16.03 -21.30 6.51
CA VAL A 146 16.45 -21.03 5.15
C VAL A 146 15.23 -21.09 4.24
N LEU A 147 15.06 -20.08 3.38
CA LEU A 147 14.19 -20.16 2.21
C LEU A 147 15.09 -20.50 1.00
N PRO A 148 15.06 -21.75 0.50
CA PRO A 148 15.88 -22.18 -0.63
C PRO A 148 15.58 -21.39 -1.91
N SER A 149 16.46 -21.44 -2.91
CA SER A 149 16.17 -20.83 -4.20
C SER A 149 14.92 -21.45 -4.83
N GLY A 150 13.97 -20.62 -5.25
CA GLY A 150 12.70 -21.05 -5.83
C GLY A 150 11.69 -19.91 -5.91
N GLU A 151 10.48 -20.23 -6.35
CA GLU A 151 9.33 -19.34 -6.31
C GLU A 151 8.36 -19.79 -5.23
N TYR A 152 7.87 -18.86 -4.42
CA TYR A 152 7.01 -19.14 -3.27
C TYR A 152 5.80 -18.21 -3.27
N ASP A 153 4.61 -18.80 -3.14
CA ASP A 153 3.35 -18.08 -2.98
C ASP A 153 2.93 -18.14 -1.52
N PHE A 154 2.79 -16.98 -0.87
CA PHE A 154 2.28 -16.87 0.49
C PHE A 154 0.87 -16.27 0.48
N ASP A 155 -0.11 -17.11 0.81
CA ASP A 155 -1.51 -16.73 0.93
C ASP A 155 -1.91 -16.25 2.33
N GLU A 156 -0.98 -16.35 3.28
CA GLU A 156 -1.13 -15.93 4.67
C GLU A 156 0.13 -15.16 5.11
N THR A 157 0.00 -14.33 6.14
CA THR A 157 1.15 -13.63 6.72
C THR A 157 2.09 -14.65 7.36
N VAL A 158 3.38 -14.55 7.00
CA VAL A 158 4.45 -15.35 7.58
C VAL A 158 4.97 -14.64 8.81
N VAL A 159 4.91 -15.30 9.97
CA VAL A 159 5.47 -14.77 11.22
C VAL A 159 6.62 -15.65 11.68
N ILE A 160 7.81 -15.06 11.75
CA ILE A 160 9.02 -15.75 12.23
C ILE A 160 9.27 -15.32 13.68
N PRO A 161 9.29 -16.26 14.65
CA PRO A 161 9.49 -15.97 16.06
C PRO A 161 10.92 -15.49 16.34
N ARG A 162 11.16 -15.05 17.58
CA ARG A 162 12.50 -14.70 18.07
C ARG A 162 13.39 -15.94 18.22
N GLY A 163 14.69 -15.70 18.39
CA GLY A 163 15.66 -16.75 18.75
C GLY A 163 16.21 -17.56 17.57
N GLY A 164 15.97 -17.12 16.34
CA GLY A 164 16.55 -17.71 15.14
C GLY A 164 17.18 -16.69 14.20
N LYS A 165 17.31 -17.06 12.93
CA LYS A 165 17.77 -16.20 11.84
C LYS A 165 17.12 -16.66 10.53
N VAL A 166 16.69 -15.73 9.68
CA VAL A 166 16.14 -16.07 8.37
C VAL A 166 17.22 -15.87 7.30
N ARG A 167 17.42 -16.86 6.43
CA ARG A 167 18.31 -16.78 5.28
C ARG A 167 17.52 -16.99 3.99
N ILE A 168 17.39 -15.96 3.17
CA ILE A 168 16.74 -16.07 1.86
C ILE A 168 17.84 -16.21 0.80
N LYS A 169 17.83 -17.31 0.05
CA LYS A 169 18.89 -17.62 -0.92
C LYS A 169 18.77 -16.76 -2.18
N PRO A 170 19.88 -16.55 -2.94
CA PRO A 170 19.84 -15.81 -4.20
C PRO A 170 18.81 -16.33 -5.20
N GLY A 171 18.18 -15.42 -5.93
CA GLY A 171 17.20 -15.72 -6.98
C GLY A 171 15.83 -16.18 -6.48
N VAL A 172 15.56 -16.11 -5.17
CA VAL A 172 14.24 -16.38 -4.62
C VAL A 172 13.23 -15.36 -5.11
N VAL A 173 12.04 -15.83 -5.49
CA VAL A 173 10.88 -14.99 -5.81
C VAL A 173 9.78 -15.30 -4.81
N ILE A 174 9.37 -14.30 -4.03
CA ILE A 174 8.30 -14.39 -3.05
C ILE A 174 7.13 -13.58 -3.57
N ARG A 175 5.97 -14.22 -3.71
CA ARG A 175 4.72 -13.58 -4.13
C ARG A 175 3.70 -13.65 -3.00
N PHE A 176 3.28 -12.50 -2.52
CA PHE A 176 2.31 -12.40 -1.45
C PHE A 176 0.91 -12.15 -2.01
N SER A 177 -0.09 -12.80 -1.40
CA SER A 177 -1.50 -12.43 -1.56
C SER A 177 -1.78 -11.04 -0.96
N ALA A 178 -2.96 -10.51 -1.27
CA ALA A 178 -3.36 -9.17 -0.85
C ALA A 178 -3.28 -9.00 0.68
N GLY A 179 -2.53 -8.01 1.17
CA GLY A 179 -2.36 -7.72 2.60
C GLY A 179 -1.47 -8.69 3.39
N CYS A 180 -1.01 -9.81 2.80
CA CYS A 180 -0.10 -10.73 3.46
C CYS A 180 1.27 -10.09 3.66
N SER A 181 1.90 -10.35 4.80
CA SER A 181 3.20 -9.77 5.18
C SER A 181 4.21 -10.86 5.55
N LEU A 182 5.47 -10.48 5.65
CA LEU A 182 6.50 -11.24 6.36
C LEU A 182 6.91 -10.42 7.59
N ILE A 183 6.56 -10.91 8.78
CA ILE A 183 6.91 -10.28 10.05
C ILE A 183 7.96 -11.17 10.72
N SER A 184 9.10 -10.60 11.05
CA SER A 184 10.22 -11.35 11.65
C SER A 184 10.68 -10.70 12.94
N TYR A 185 10.66 -11.49 14.01
CA TYR A 185 11.32 -11.18 15.28
C TYR A 185 12.75 -11.75 15.35
N SER A 186 13.29 -12.14 14.19
CA SER A 186 14.63 -12.65 14.00
C SER A 186 15.32 -11.87 12.87
N PRO A 187 16.66 -11.75 12.88
CA PRO A 187 17.37 -11.09 11.80
C PRO A 187 17.11 -11.78 10.45
N VAL A 188 16.86 -10.98 9.41
CA VAL A 188 16.65 -11.43 8.04
C VAL A 188 17.89 -11.15 7.21
N ILE A 189 18.46 -12.20 6.61
CA ILE A 189 19.61 -12.13 5.70
C ILE A 189 19.14 -12.52 4.30
N ALA A 190 18.82 -11.51 3.49
CA ALA A 190 18.40 -11.63 2.10
C ALA A 190 19.52 -11.08 1.19
N ARG A 191 20.48 -11.94 0.85
CA ARG A 191 21.60 -11.59 -0.03
C ARG A 191 21.41 -12.24 -1.40
N GLY A 192 20.86 -11.48 -2.33
CA GLY A 192 20.84 -11.81 -3.75
C GLY A 192 22.17 -11.49 -4.44
N THR A 193 22.18 -11.58 -5.77
CA THR A 193 23.25 -11.01 -6.61
C THR A 193 22.63 -10.16 -7.71
N ALA A 194 23.44 -9.36 -8.42
CA ALA A 194 22.96 -8.59 -9.57
C ALA A 194 22.27 -9.48 -10.63
N GLU A 195 22.77 -10.70 -10.85
CA GLU A 195 22.23 -11.67 -11.81
C GLU A 195 21.03 -12.45 -11.24
N ARG A 196 21.01 -12.62 -9.91
CA ARG A 196 20.00 -13.41 -9.20
C ARG A 196 19.46 -12.64 -7.99
N PRO A 197 18.75 -11.52 -8.24
CA PRO A 197 18.17 -10.74 -7.16
C PRO A 197 17.07 -11.53 -6.47
N ILE A 198 16.84 -11.22 -5.18
CA ILE A 198 15.68 -11.71 -4.45
C ILE A 198 14.51 -10.76 -4.75
N ARG A 199 13.32 -11.29 -5.03
CA ARG A 199 12.14 -10.48 -5.38
C ARG A 199 11.02 -10.68 -4.37
N PHE A 200 10.54 -9.60 -3.78
CA PHE A 200 9.34 -9.53 -2.95
C PHE A 200 8.28 -8.76 -3.74
N GLN A 201 7.23 -9.46 -4.16
CA GLN A 201 6.23 -8.90 -5.08
C GLN A 201 4.81 -9.36 -4.72
N ALA A 202 3.82 -8.69 -5.29
CA ALA A 202 2.44 -9.15 -5.21
C ALA A 202 2.20 -10.34 -6.15
N GLN A 203 1.33 -11.28 -5.77
CA GLN A 203 0.80 -12.28 -6.71
C GLN A 203 0.00 -11.65 -7.86
N SER A 204 -0.55 -10.44 -7.64
CA SER A 204 -1.25 -9.67 -8.65
C SER A 204 -0.86 -8.20 -8.53
N PRO A 205 -0.41 -7.54 -9.61
CA PRO A 205 -0.06 -6.11 -9.58
C PRO A 205 -1.22 -5.23 -9.11
N TRP A 206 -2.45 -5.71 -9.23
CA TRP A 206 -3.66 -4.99 -8.81
C TRP A 206 -3.98 -5.16 -7.33
N ARG A 207 -3.32 -6.07 -6.61
CA ARG A 207 -3.60 -6.36 -5.20
C ARG A 207 -2.30 -6.28 -4.40
N LYS A 208 -2.11 -5.16 -3.71
CA LYS A 208 -0.88 -4.90 -2.95
C LYS A 208 -0.78 -5.84 -1.76
N TRP A 209 0.42 -6.33 -1.53
CA TRP A 209 0.76 -7.11 -0.35
C TRP A 209 1.23 -6.18 0.77
N GLY A 210 1.32 -6.68 2.00
CA GLY A 210 1.64 -5.90 3.18
C GLY A 210 3.10 -5.43 3.20
N VAL A 211 3.85 -5.89 4.20
CA VAL A 211 5.22 -5.42 4.47
C VAL A 211 6.17 -6.59 4.67
N VAL A 212 7.47 -6.32 4.56
CA VAL A 212 8.49 -7.04 5.32
C VAL A 212 8.82 -6.20 6.55
N ALA A 213 8.56 -6.73 7.74
CA ALA A 213 8.91 -6.06 8.99
C ALA A 213 9.92 -6.92 9.77
N VAL A 214 11.00 -6.29 10.22
CA VAL A 214 11.94 -6.88 11.17
C VAL A 214 11.85 -6.10 12.47
N ILE A 215 11.60 -6.79 13.57
CA ILE A 215 11.21 -6.16 14.84
C ILE A 215 12.05 -6.71 15.98
N ARG A 216 12.67 -5.82 16.78
CA ARG A 216 13.43 -6.14 17.99
C ARG A 216 14.42 -7.29 17.78
N SER A 217 15.24 -7.17 16.74
CA SER A 217 16.21 -8.21 16.36
C SER A 217 17.60 -7.63 16.15
N ASP A 218 18.59 -8.52 16.08
CA ASP A 218 19.93 -8.17 15.59
C ASP A 218 19.90 -7.65 14.15
N LYS A 219 21.07 -7.18 13.68
CA LYS A 219 21.28 -6.63 12.33
C LYS A 219 20.74 -7.53 11.22
N SER A 220 19.84 -6.97 10.40
CA SER A 220 19.35 -7.57 9.16
C SER A 220 20.08 -7.03 7.94
N ILE A 221 20.12 -7.83 6.86
CA ILE A 221 20.86 -7.50 5.65
C ILE A 221 20.00 -7.78 4.44
N PHE A 222 19.80 -6.76 3.62
CA PHE A 222 19.11 -6.82 2.34
C PHE A 222 20.09 -6.33 1.27
N GLU A 223 20.54 -7.25 0.42
CA GLU A 223 21.48 -6.98 -0.65
C GLU A 223 20.94 -7.54 -1.96
N HIS A 224 20.86 -6.72 -3.01
CA HIS A 224 20.22 -7.14 -4.27
C HIS A 224 18.80 -7.72 -4.07
N ALA A 225 18.03 -7.08 -3.20
CA ALA A 225 16.64 -7.42 -2.92
C ALA A 225 15.70 -6.36 -3.54
N HIS A 226 14.72 -6.81 -4.30
CA HIS A 226 13.77 -5.93 -5.00
C HIS A 226 12.39 -6.09 -4.38
N PHE A 227 11.79 -4.96 -4.02
CA PHE A 227 10.48 -4.85 -3.40
C PHE A 227 9.56 -4.08 -4.34
N GLU A 228 8.41 -4.66 -4.65
CA GLU A 228 7.43 -4.01 -5.51
C GLU A 228 6.00 -4.22 -5.05
N ASP A 229 5.15 -3.21 -5.26
CA ASP A 229 3.71 -3.29 -5.01
C ASP A 229 3.35 -3.58 -3.54
N CYS A 230 4.17 -3.11 -2.60
CA CYS A 230 3.96 -3.20 -1.15
C CYS A 230 3.05 -2.09 -0.64
N ARG A 231 2.42 -2.27 0.52
CA ARG A 231 1.69 -1.22 1.25
C ARG A 231 2.16 -1.11 2.70
N PHE A 232 1.34 -0.52 3.57
CA PHE A 232 1.51 -0.58 5.03
C PHE A 232 0.65 -1.69 5.64
N THR A 233 1.01 -2.13 6.85
CA THR A 233 0.18 -3.01 7.68
C THR A 233 -0.05 -2.44 9.08
N THR A 234 -0.87 -3.13 9.88
CA THR A 234 -1.03 -2.85 11.31
C THR A 234 -0.71 -4.12 12.09
N LEU A 235 0.24 -4.03 13.02
CA LEU A 235 0.67 -5.12 13.88
C LEU A 235 0.27 -4.77 15.32
N ASP A 236 -0.58 -5.58 15.97
CA ASP A 236 -1.07 -5.33 17.33
C ASP A 236 -1.54 -3.87 17.56
N ALA A 237 -2.32 -3.33 16.60
CA ALA A 237 -2.82 -1.94 16.55
C ALA A 237 -1.77 -0.83 16.32
N VAL A 238 -0.49 -1.19 16.10
CA VAL A 238 0.57 -0.25 15.72
C VAL A 238 0.75 -0.28 14.20
N GLU A 239 0.80 0.89 13.57
CA GLU A 239 1.07 0.99 12.13
C GLU A 239 2.52 0.62 11.82
N VAL A 240 2.70 -0.17 10.76
CA VAL A 240 4.00 -0.50 10.16
C VAL A 240 4.00 0.11 8.75
N PRO A 241 4.53 1.33 8.60
CA PRO A 241 4.23 2.20 7.46
C PRO A 241 5.05 1.89 6.20
N GLY A 242 6.27 1.35 6.37
CA GLY A 242 7.22 1.07 5.30
C GLY A 242 7.05 -0.31 4.68
N GLY A 243 7.21 -0.42 3.36
CA GLY A 243 7.19 -1.72 2.68
C GLY A 243 8.33 -2.66 3.14
N LEU A 244 9.49 -2.09 3.47
CA LEU A 244 10.47 -2.69 4.37
C LEU A 244 10.54 -1.84 5.65
N SER A 245 10.28 -2.45 6.80
CA SER A 245 10.32 -1.78 8.10
C SER A 245 11.32 -2.44 9.04
N LEU A 246 12.27 -1.67 9.59
CA LEU A 246 13.18 -2.08 10.65
C LEU A 246 12.79 -1.36 11.94
N ILE A 247 12.29 -2.09 12.92
CA ILE A 247 11.74 -1.52 14.16
C ILE A 247 12.56 -2.03 15.34
N ASP A 248 13.26 -1.14 16.03
CA ASP A 248 14.18 -1.47 17.12
C ASP A 248 15.19 -2.54 16.65
N ALA A 249 15.70 -2.37 15.43
CA ALA A 249 16.56 -3.32 14.74
C ALA A 249 17.55 -2.60 13.81
N ASP A 250 18.78 -3.11 13.75
CA ASP A 250 19.84 -2.60 12.88
C ASP A 250 19.72 -3.17 11.46
N GLY A 251 20.28 -2.47 10.47
CA GLY A 251 20.11 -2.82 9.07
C GLY A 251 21.27 -2.47 8.15
N GLU A 252 21.45 -3.28 7.12
CA GLU A 252 22.21 -2.90 5.92
C GLU A 252 21.34 -3.16 4.69
N ILE A 253 21.14 -2.12 3.89
CA ILE A 253 20.28 -2.15 2.71
C ILE A 253 21.13 -1.65 1.55
N ALA A 254 21.54 -2.57 0.69
CA ALA A 254 22.50 -2.32 -0.37
C ALA A 254 22.02 -2.84 -1.73
N TYR A 255 22.22 -2.07 -2.80
CA TYR A 255 21.91 -2.49 -4.17
C TYR A 255 20.48 -3.02 -4.38
N CYS A 256 19.54 -2.55 -3.56
CA CYS A 256 18.14 -2.91 -3.59
C CYS A 256 17.35 -1.99 -4.51
N ARG A 257 16.13 -2.42 -4.85
CA ARG A 257 15.17 -1.58 -5.56
C ARG A 257 13.83 -1.61 -4.84
N PHE A 258 13.26 -0.44 -4.60
CA PHE A 258 11.92 -0.26 -4.08
C PHE A 258 11.10 0.48 -5.14
N GLN A 259 10.07 -0.16 -5.69
CA GLN A 259 9.34 0.40 -6.82
C GLN A 259 7.83 0.24 -6.66
N ARG A 260 7.06 1.28 -7.01
CA ARG A 260 5.59 1.29 -6.87
C ARG A 260 5.23 0.91 -5.43
N MET A 261 5.59 1.77 -4.49
CA MET A 261 5.35 1.54 -3.07
C MET A 261 4.13 2.36 -2.65
N PHE A 262 3.12 1.66 -2.12
CA PHE A 262 1.80 2.20 -1.81
C PHE A 262 1.57 2.34 -0.29
N GLY A 263 2.57 1.98 0.51
CA GLY A 263 2.65 2.27 1.94
C GLY A 263 2.94 3.74 2.16
N LYS A 264 3.02 4.20 3.41
CA LYS A 264 3.49 5.58 3.65
C LYS A 264 4.91 5.68 3.07
N ASP A 265 5.78 4.74 3.42
CA ASP A 265 7.21 4.82 3.11
C ASP A 265 7.68 3.60 2.32
N ALA A 266 8.78 3.72 1.57
CA ALA A 266 9.41 2.55 0.95
C ALA A 266 10.19 1.74 2.00
N VAL A 267 11.06 2.44 2.72
CA VAL A 267 11.83 1.95 3.85
C VAL A 267 11.53 2.81 5.07
N TYR A 268 11.16 2.17 6.16
CA TYR A 268 10.92 2.82 7.45
C TYR A 268 11.86 2.23 8.51
N VAL A 269 12.51 3.07 9.29
CA VAL A 269 13.41 2.65 10.37
C VAL A 269 13.02 3.38 11.64
N ARG A 270 12.69 2.63 12.69
CA ARG A 270 12.44 3.18 14.02
C ARG A 270 13.53 2.71 14.98
N GLN A 271 14.27 3.63 15.58
CA GLN A 271 15.29 3.35 16.60
C GLN A 271 16.32 2.27 16.20
N GLY A 272 16.89 2.37 15.00
CA GLY A 272 17.91 1.44 14.49
C GLY A 272 19.18 2.12 13.98
N HIS A 273 20.29 1.39 13.94
CA HIS A 273 21.51 1.80 13.25
C HIS A 273 21.55 1.18 11.85
N VAL A 274 21.61 2.01 10.81
CA VAL A 274 21.48 1.56 9.42
C VAL A 274 22.57 2.06 8.49
N GLU A 275 22.94 1.21 7.53
CA GLU A 275 23.75 1.57 6.37
C GLU A 275 22.92 1.34 5.10
N ILE A 276 22.55 2.42 4.41
CA ILE A 276 21.64 2.37 3.26
C ILE A 276 22.35 2.99 2.06
N HIS A 277 22.74 2.16 1.10
CA HIS A 277 23.52 2.64 -0.04
C HIS A 277 23.29 1.94 -1.37
N ASN A 278 23.57 2.64 -2.45
CA ASN A 278 23.48 2.11 -3.82
C ASN A 278 22.08 1.56 -4.18
N ASN A 279 21.03 2.05 -3.53
CA ASN A 279 19.66 1.62 -3.79
C ASN A 279 18.93 2.54 -4.76
N VAL A 280 17.84 2.03 -5.31
CA VAL A 280 16.93 2.78 -6.17
C VAL A 280 15.51 2.77 -5.58
N PHE A 281 14.96 3.96 -5.35
CA PHE A 281 13.61 4.19 -4.85
C PHE A 281 12.81 4.92 -5.94
N GLU A 282 11.75 4.32 -6.46
CA GLU A 282 10.99 4.89 -7.58
C GLU A 282 9.48 4.73 -7.40
N ASP A 283 8.73 5.80 -7.70
CA ASP A 283 7.26 5.82 -7.66
C ASP A 283 6.74 5.42 -6.25
N ILE A 284 7.10 6.23 -5.24
CA ILE A 284 6.78 6.00 -3.82
C ILE A 284 5.64 6.92 -3.39
N PHE A 285 4.68 6.42 -2.60
CA PHE A 285 3.50 7.19 -2.23
C PHE A 285 3.78 8.38 -1.31
N LYS A 286 4.57 8.22 -0.23
CA LYS A 286 5.18 9.35 0.48
C LYS A 286 6.69 9.27 0.43
N ASP A 287 7.31 8.74 1.48
CA ASP A 287 8.72 8.92 1.73
C ASP A 287 9.53 7.77 1.14
N GLY A 288 10.58 8.10 0.40
CA GLY A 288 11.51 7.08 -0.09
C GLY A 288 12.15 6.33 1.08
N LEU A 289 12.62 7.09 2.06
CA LEU A 289 13.23 6.61 3.28
C LEU A 289 12.76 7.49 4.44
N ASP A 290 12.26 6.87 5.51
CA ASP A 290 11.84 7.53 6.74
C ASP A 290 12.60 6.94 7.94
N LEU A 291 13.38 7.76 8.66
CA LEU A 291 14.09 7.39 9.89
C LEU A 291 13.51 8.14 11.07
N ASP A 292 12.89 7.40 11.99
CA ASP A 292 12.35 7.89 13.27
C ASP A 292 13.28 7.47 14.44
N GLY A 293 14.13 8.40 14.88
CA GLY A 293 15.09 8.16 15.97
C GLY A 293 16.24 7.22 15.64
N GLY A 294 16.61 7.11 14.36
CA GLY A 294 17.67 6.24 13.85
C GLY A 294 19.06 6.93 13.78
N SER A 295 20.07 6.14 13.43
CA SER A 295 21.45 6.62 13.17
C SER A 295 22.10 5.86 12.02
N GLY A 296 23.20 6.37 11.49
CA GLY A 296 24.05 5.64 10.54
C GLY A 296 24.36 6.41 9.26
N LEU A 297 24.41 5.70 8.12
CA LEU A 297 24.88 6.22 6.84
C LEU A 297 23.83 6.03 5.75
N VAL A 298 23.53 7.09 4.99
CA VAL A 298 22.65 7.04 3.82
C VAL A 298 23.36 7.68 2.63
N HIS A 299 23.87 6.87 1.71
CA HIS A 299 24.67 7.41 0.61
C HIS A 299 24.55 6.69 -0.73
N ALA A 300 24.86 7.40 -1.82
CA ALA A 300 24.87 6.83 -3.18
C ALA A 300 23.54 6.18 -3.61
N ASN A 301 22.41 6.60 -3.02
CA ASN A 301 21.09 6.14 -3.41
C ASN A 301 20.46 7.08 -4.44
N ARG A 302 19.46 6.57 -5.15
CA ARG A 302 18.67 7.33 -6.11
C ARG A 302 17.19 7.26 -5.77
N PHE A 303 16.59 8.42 -5.49
CA PHE A 303 15.18 8.59 -5.18
C PHE A 303 14.50 9.33 -6.32
N VAL A 304 13.47 8.74 -6.91
CA VAL A 304 12.74 9.33 -8.05
C VAL A 304 11.25 9.28 -7.81
N ASP A 305 10.61 10.43 -7.91
CA ASP A 305 9.15 10.58 -7.80
C ASP A 305 8.60 9.99 -6.48
N CYS A 306 9.25 10.33 -5.37
CA CYS A 306 8.69 10.17 -4.02
C CYS A 306 7.59 11.23 -3.80
N GLY A 307 6.43 10.78 -3.32
CA GLY A 307 5.23 11.60 -3.16
C GLY A 307 5.28 12.54 -1.97
N ASP A 308 6.19 12.31 -1.03
CA ASP A 308 6.66 13.32 -0.07
C ASP A 308 8.20 13.31 -0.09
N GLU A 309 8.93 13.23 0.99
CA GLU A 309 10.37 13.38 0.97
C GLU A 309 11.08 12.23 0.23
N GLY A 310 12.20 12.51 -0.43
CA GLY A 310 13.10 11.42 -0.82
C GLY A 310 13.67 10.75 0.42
N ILE A 311 14.06 11.58 1.40
CA ILE A 311 14.64 11.17 2.67
C ILE A 311 14.03 12.04 3.78
N ASP A 312 13.35 11.43 4.74
CA ASP A 312 12.91 12.04 6.00
C ASP A 312 13.82 11.57 7.15
N LEU A 313 14.41 12.53 7.85
CA LEU A 313 15.29 12.34 9.00
C LEU A 313 14.75 13.09 10.23
N SER A 314 13.45 13.36 10.27
CA SER A 314 12.80 13.94 11.43
C SER A 314 13.14 13.10 12.68
N GLU A 315 13.56 13.74 13.75
CA GLU A 315 14.01 13.08 15.00
C GLU A 315 15.28 12.19 14.88
N SER A 316 16.01 12.24 13.75
CA SER A 316 17.21 11.42 13.50
C SER A 316 18.48 12.27 13.23
N PRO A 317 19.06 12.93 14.25
CA PRO A 317 20.17 13.87 14.06
C PRO A 317 21.52 13.21 13.75
N ASP A 318 21.68 11.91 14.04
CA ASP A 318 22.95 11.18 13.98
C ASP A 318 23.09 10.34 12.70
N VAL A 319 22.66 10.90 11.56
CA VAL A 319 22.69 10.25 10.25
C VAL A 319 23.56 11.03 9.27
N ASP A 320 24.57 10.38 8.70
CA ASP A 320 25.37 10.96 7.63
C ASP A 320 24.71 10.73 6.26
N VAL A 321 24.19 11.80 5.65
CA VAL A 321 23.52 11.74 4.35
C VAL A 321 24.32 12.46 3.27
N SER A 322 24.81 11.71 2.27
CA SER A 322 25.69 12.24 1.22
C SER A 322 25.60 11.46 -0.11
N ALA A 323 25.99 12.10 -1.22
CA ALA A 323 26.07 11.49 -2.54
C ALA A 323 24.79 10.82 -3.06
N ASN A 324 23.61 11.18 -2.54
CA ASN A 324 22.34 10.71 -3.05
C ASN A 324 21.83 11.62 -4.18
N GLU A 325 21.05 11.05 -5.09
CA GLU A 325 20.29 11.77 -6.12
C GLU A 325 18.80 11.74 -5.76
N ILE A 326 18.20 12.89 -5.51
CA ILE A 326 16.78 13.02 -5.13
C ILE A 326 16.08 13.87 -6.19
N LEU A 327 15.25 13.21 -7.02
CA LEU A 327 14.56 13.83 -8.13
C LEU A 327 13.05 13.66 -7.97
N ASP A 328 12.30 14.75 -7.88
CA ASP A 328 10.85 14.69 -7.86
C ASP A 328 10.22 15.85 -8.64
N THR A 329 8.90 15.94 -8.66
CA THR A 329 8.19 17.02 -9.35
C THR A 329 8.31 18.40 -8.70
N ARG A 330 8.92 18.48 -7.51
CA ARG A 330 9.12 19.67 -6.69
C ARG A 330 10.60 20.07 -6.58
N GLY A 331 11.51 19.39 -7.27
CA GLY A 331 12.94 19.71 -7.29
C GLY A 331 13.79 18.90 -6.30
N GLY A 332 13.27 17.80 -5.78
CA GLY A 332 13.92 16.92 -4.81
C GLY A 332 13.81 17.48 -3.39
N ARG A 333 13.43 16.62 -2.42
CA ARG A 333 13.18 17.03 -1.03
C ARG A 333 13.83 16.08 -0.03
N ILE A 334 14.36 16.70 1.02
CA ILE A 334 14.91 16.05 2.21
C ILE A 334 14.33 16.81 3.41
N ALA A 335 13.81 16.10 4.40
CA ALA A 335 13.46 16.65 5.71
C ALA A 335 14.53 16.26 6.74
N ALA A 336 14.90 17.21 7.59
CA ALA A 336 15.83 16.98 8.70
C ALA A 336 15.70 18.12 9.72
N ASP A 337 15.69 17.77 11.00
CA ASP A 337 15.62 18.76 12.09
C ASP A 337 16.89 19.59 12.25
N ARG A 338 18.04 19.02 11.87
CA ARG A 338 19.36 19.64 12.01
C ARG A 338 20.20 19.42 10.77
N GLY A 339 21.09 20.37 10.48
CA GLY A 339 22.09 20.21 9.42
C GLY A 339 21.54 20.18 7.99
N LEU A 340 20.25 20.47 7.75
CA LEU A 340 19.59 20.33 6.45
C LEU A 340 20.36 21.02 5.30
N ALA A 341 20.88 22.22 5.51
CA ALA A 341 21.65 22.92 4.47
C ALA A 341 22.95 22.18 4.10
N ALA A 342 23.66 21.63 5.08
CA ALA A 342 24.85 20.83 4.86
C ALA A 342 24.52 19.50 4.17
N ILE A 343 23.44 18.84 4.60
CA ILE A 343 22.93 17.62 3.95
C ILE A 343 22.62 17.92 2.48
N ARG A 344 21.83 18.96 2.19
CA ARG A 344 21.49 19.33 0.80
C ARG A 344 22.72 19.65 -0.05
N SER A 345 23.76 20.27 0.52
CA SER A 345 24.99 20.56 -0.22
C SER A 345 25.81 19.34 -0.64
N ARG A 346 25.60 18.19 0.02
CA ARG A 346 26.30 16.93 -0.26
C ARG A 346 25.47 15.97 -1.10
N ASN A 347 24.28 16.36 -1.54
CA ASN A 347 23.37 15.55 -2.33
C ASN A 347 22.94 16.31 -3.59
N THR A 348 22.52 15.58 -4.62
CA THR A 348 21.96 16.17 -5.84
C THR A 348 20.45 16.21 -5.70
N LEU A 349 19.86 17.40 -5.76
CA LEU A 349 18.41 17.59 -5.76
C LEU A 349 17.99 18.18 -7.10
N GLY A 350 16.92 17.66 -7.69
CA GLY A 350 16.50 18.09 -9.02
C GLY A 350 15.08 17.68 -9.39
N PHE A 351 14.69 18.03 -10.61
CA PHE A 351 13.41 17.64 -11.15
C PHE A 351 13.45 16.24 -11.74
N SER A 352 12.40 15.45 -11.53
CA SER A 352 12.29 14.12 -12.15
C SER A 352 12.35 14.21 -13.68
N PRO A 353 13.17 13.35 -14.34
CA PRO A 353 13.29 13.34 -15.80
C PRO A 353 12.05 12.77 -16.50
N ARG A 354 11.07 12.22 -15.76
CA ARG A 354 9.84 11.65 -16.32
C ARG A 354 8.79 12.72 -16.71
N LYS A 355 9.15 14.01 -16.70
CA LYS A 355 8.36 15.12 -17.25
C LYS A 355 9.06 15.76 -18.46
N GLY A 356 8.94 15.08 -19.60
CA GLY A 356 9.02 15.65 -20.95
C GLY A 356 7.68 15.44 -21.65
#